data_AF-C0D2M0-F1
#
_entry.id   AF-C0D2M0-F1
#
_cell.length_a   1.000
_cell.length_b   1.000
_cell.length_c   1.000
_cell.angle_alpha   90.00
_cell.angle_beta   90.00
_cell.angle_gamma   90.00
#
_symmetry.space_group_name_H-M   'P 1'
#
loop_
_entity.id
_entity.type
_entity.pdbx_description
1 polymer ?
#
loop_
_entity_poly.entity_id
_entity_poly.type
_entity_poly.pdbx_seq_one_letter_code
_entity_poly.pdbx_strand_id
1 'polypeptide(L)'
;MFFLGSASVVASNANLSFAVDVVLMGIAATVIYSWIFKKTKHNVLYVLLVGTVLTSFFGSIQTTLTRVMDPNEYDSLLNTLVASFSNINSEIIVFSLILLASVIFALRRELALLDVLTLGKEQAINLGVDYDRCIRRLLLGVTLCIAVATAMVGPISFLGLIIANLSRQLLKTFRHTQLVLGSALFGMIVLVGGQLIVEHVYSYSVPVSVFITVGGGLYFLYLLLTRKKV
;
A
#
# COMPACT_ATOMS: atom_id res chain seq x y z
N MET A 1 11.44 8.19 -16.83
CA MET A 1 10.92 8.29 -18.21
C MET A 1 10.71 9.74 -18.62
N PHE A 2 9.72 10.48 -18.11
CA PHE A 2 9.41 11.84 -18.60
C PHE A 2 10.56 12.87 -18.55
N PHE A 3 11.27 13.01 -17.42
CA PHE A 3 12.36 14.01 -17.29
C PHE A 3 13.76 13.48 -17.61
N LEU A 4 13.96 12.17 -17.49
CA LEU A 4 15.27 11.52 -17.63
C LEU A 4 15.43 10.78 -18.96
N GLY A 5 14.37 10.66 -19.77
CA GLY A 5 14.32 9.78 -20.94
C GLY A 5 14.25 8.30 -20.57
N SER A 6 13.81 7.46 -21.52
CA SER A 6 13.82 6.00 -21.42
C SER A 6 15.21 5.37 -21.51
N ALA A 7 16.20 6.13 -22.02
CA ALA A 7 17.60 5.72 -22.14
C ALA A 7 18.51 6.14 -20.97
N SER A 8 17.95 6.74 -19.91
CA SER A 8 18.74 7.13 -18.72
C SER A 8 19.29 5.92 -17.97
N VAL A 9 20.51 6.04 -17.42
CA VAL A 9 21.15 4.97 -16.60
C VAL A 9 20.30 4.57 -15.39
N VAL A 10 19.47 5.49 -14.89
CA VAL A 10 18.51 5.21 -13.82
C VAL A 10 17.31 4.43 -14.35
N ALA A 11 16.82 4.79 -15.55
CA ALA A 11 15.70 4.12 -16.22
C ALA A 11 16.06 2.73 -16.76
N SER A 12 17.33 2.49 -17.11
CA SER A 12 17.80 1.21 -17.64
C SER A 12 18.09 0.17 -16.56
N ASN A 13 18.39 0.59 -15.33
CA ASN A 13 18.69 -0.31 -14.21
C ASN A 13 17.48 -0.45 -13.28
N ALA A 14 16.86 -1.62 -13.29
CA ALA A 14 15.68 -1.93 -12.48
C ALA A 14 15.91 -1.68 -10.97
N ASN A 15 17.07 -2.08 -10.45
CA ASN A 15 17.40 -1.89 -9.03
C ASN A 15 17.58 -0.42 -8.65
N LEU A 16 18.12 0.42 -9.55
CA LEU A 16 18.28 1.85 -9.30
C LEU A 16 16.94 2.58 -9.37
N SER A 17 16.12 2.29 -10.37
CA SER A 17 14.75 2.82 -10.46
C SER A 17 13.95 2.48 -9.20
N PHE A 18 13.96 1.21 -8.78
CA PHE A 18 13.29 0.77 -7.56
C PHE A 18 13.79 1.50 -6.31
N ALA A 19 15.10 1.64 -6.14
CA ALA A 19 15.66 2.33 -4.99
C ALA A 19 15.25 3.81 -4.96
N VAL A 20 15.25 4.48 -6.12
CA VAL A 20 14.78 5.87 -6.25
C VAL A 20 13.31 5.98 -5.88
N ASP A 21 12.46 5.09 -6.38
CA ASP A 21 11.02 5.09 -6.07
C ASP A 21 10.75 4.90 -4.57
N VAL A 22 11.40 3.92 -3.94
CA VAL A 22 11.24 3.65 -2.50
C VAL A 22 11.70 4.83 -1.66
N VAL A 23 12.85 5.44 -2.00
CA VAL A 23 13.38 6.59 -1.27
C VAL A 23 12.47 7.81 -1.46
N LEU A 24 12.03 8.09 -2.68
CA LEU A 24 11.18 9.23 -3.00
C LEU A 24 9.81 9.10 -2.32
N MET A 25 9.17 7.92 -2.42
CA MET A 25 7.90 7.64 -1.73
C MET A 25 8.06 7.72 -0.20
N GLY A 26 9.15 7.17 0.34
CA GLY A 26 9.47 7.23 1.77
C GLY A 26 9.59 8.66 2.27
N ILE A 27 10.39 9.50 1.60
CA ILE A 27 10.57 10.92 1.96
C ILE A 27 9.26 11.68 1.84
N ALA A 28 8.57 11.56 0.70
CA ALA A 28 7.31 12.25 0.44
C ALA A 28 6.26 11.92 1.51
N ALA A 29 6.05 10.63 1.81
CA ALA A 29 5.12 10.21 2.85
C ALA A 29 5.52 10.72 4.23
N THR A 30 6.81 10.67 4.57
CA THR A 30 7.32 11.17 5.86
C THR A 30 6.97 12.64 6.05
N VAL A 31 7.24 13.47 5.03
CA VAL A 31 7.01 14.91 5.04
C VAL A 31 5.51 15.21 5.11
N ILE A 32 4.73 14.60 4.23
CA ILE A 32 3.28 14.80 4.13
C ILE A 32 2.60 14.40 5.45
N TYR A 33 2.85 13.17 5.94
CA TYR A 33 2.23 12.71 7.18
C TYR A 33 2.68 13.52 8.39
N SER A 34 3.97 13.83 8.52
CA SER A 34 4.45 14.64 9.66
C SER A 34 3.81 16.03 9.68
N TRP A 35 3.57 16.62 8.51
CA TRP A 35 2.92 17.92 8.39
C TRP A 35 1.42 17.84 8.71
N ILE A 36 0.71 16.85 8.15
CA ILE A 36 -0.72 16.63 8.39
C ILE A 36 -0.98 16.33 9.88
N PHE A 37 -0.29 15.35 10.47
CA PHE A 37 -0.55 14.95 11.86
C PHE A 37 -0.31 16.07 12.86
N LYS A 38 0.69 16.94 12.62
CA LYS A 38 0.93 18.14 13.44
C LYS A 38 -0.22 19.13 13.37
N LYS A 39 -0.79 19.37 12.18
CA LYS A 39 -1.89 20.33 11.97
C LYS A 39 -3.26 19.79 12.40
N THR A 40 -3.48 18.49 12.26
CA THR A 40 -4.78 17.85 12.38
C THR A 40 -5.08 17.28 13.77
N LYS A 41 -4.14 17.37 14.72
CA LYS A 41 -4.27 16.79 16.09
C LYS A 41 -4.73 15.32 16.07
N HIS A 42 -4.30 14.54 15.09
CA HIS A 42 -4.64 13.11 14.93
C HIS A 42 -6.12 12.79 14.61
N ASN A 43 -6.91 13.76 14.13
CA ASN A 43 -8.26 13.45 13.67
C ASN A 43 -8.24 12.66 12.35
N VAL A 44 -8.68 11.40 12.42
CA VAL A 44 -8.69 10.44 11.30
C VAL A 44 -9.48 10.96 10.09
N LEU A 45 -10.59 11.66 10.32
CA LEU A 45 -11.48 12.13 9.26
C LEU A 45 -10.79 13.16 8.35
N TYR A 46 -10.01 14.06 8.95
CA TYR A 46 -9.20 15.03 8.22
C TYR A 46 -8.02 14.35 7.50
N VAL A 47 -7.39 13.34 8.10
CA VAL A 47 -6.32 12.58 7.43
C VAL A 47 -6.87 11.89 6.17
N LEU A 48 -8.06 11.31 6.24
CA LEU A 48 -8.75 10.74 5.09
C LEU A 48 -9.06 11.79 4.02
N LEU A 49 -9.58 12.96 4.42
CA LEU A 49 -9.93 14.04 3.50
C LEU A 49 -8.69 14.64 2.81
N VAL A 50 -7.59 14.80 3.53
CA VAL A 50 -6.32 15.23 2.91
C VAL A 50 -5.81 14.15 1.97
N GLY A 51 -5.91 12.88 2.34
CA GLY A 51 -5.55 11.74 1.48
C GLY A 51 -6.33 11.75 0.16
N THR A 52 -7.65 11.93 0.18
CA THR A 52 -8.47 11.97 -1.04
C THR A 52 -8.12 13.16 -1.94
N VAL A 53 -7.89 14.34 -1.35
CA VAL A 53 -7.44 15.53 -2.08
C VAL A 53 -6.07 15.30 -2.72
N LEU A 54 -5.10 14.74 -1.98
CA LEU A 54 -3.76 14.44 -2.51
C LEU A 54 -3.82 13.42 -3.65
N THR A 55 -4.63 12.37 -3.53
CA THR A 55 -4.84 11.39 -4.61
C THR A 55 -5.35 12.06 -5.88
N SER A 56 -6.34 12.95 -5.77
CA SER A 56 -6.87 13.70 -6.91
C SER A 56 -5.85 14.67 -7.51
N PHE A 57 -5.08 15.34 -6.65
CA PHE A 57 -4.02 16.27 -7.06
C PHE A 57 -2.90 15.56 -7.84
N PHE A 58 -2.32 14.50 -7.27
CA PHE A 58 -1.28 13.72 -7.95
C PHE A 58 -1.81 13.01 -9.20
N GLY A 59 -3.06 12.53 -9.17
CA GLY A 59 -3.71 11.95 -10.35
C GLY A 59 -3.89 12.96 -11.49
N SER A 60 -4.19 14.22 -11.18
CA SER A 60 -4.31 15.30 -12.18
C SER A 60 -2.95 15.64 -12.81
N ILE A 61 -1.89 15.71 -11.99
CA ILE A 61 -0.51 15.89 -12.48
C ILE A 61 -0.12 14.72 -13.38
N GLN A 62 -0.32 13.48 -12.92
CA GLN A 62 -0.04 12.28 -13.69
C GLN A 62 -0.77 12.31 -15.04
N THR A 63 -2.08 12.59 -15.05
CA THR A 63 -2.88 12.63 -16.29
C THR A 63 -2.43 13.73 -17.24
N THR A 64 -1.93 14.86 -16.72
CA THR A 64 -1.39 15.93 -17.56
C THR A 64 -0.07 15.51 -18.20
N LEU A 65 0.81 14.86 -17.44
CA LEU A 65 2.07 14.34 -17.96
C LEU A 65 1.84 13.26 -19.03
N THR A 66 0.89 12.34 -18.82
CA THR A 66 0.61 11.28 -19.80
C THR A 66 0.03 11.80 -21.11
N ARG A 67 -0.69 12.93 -21.10
CA ARG A 67 -1.21 13.56 -22.33
C ARG A 67 -0.14 14.19 -23.21
N VAL A 68 1.01 14.55 -22.63
CA VAL A 68 2.12 15.19 -23.34
C VAL A 68 3.15 14.15 -23.82
N MET A 69 3.00 12.88 -23.42
CA MET A 69 3.91 11.80 -23.81
C MET A 69 3.65 11.30 -25.22
N ASP A 70 4.72 10.78 -25.84
CA ASP A 70 4.64 10.11 -27.13
C ASP A 70 3.77 8.84 -27.05
N PRO A 71 3.00 8.50 -28.10
CA PRO A 71 2.08 7.35 -28.09
C PRO A 71 2.75 6.01 -27.71
N ASN A 72 4.00 5.78 -28.13
CA ASN A 72 4.73 4.54 -27.82
C ASN A 72 5.13 4.43 -26.34
N GLU A 73 5.48 5.56 -25.70
CA GLU A 73 5.79 5.58 -24.27
C GLU A 73 4.51 5.51 -23.42
N TYR A 74 3.40 6.02 -23.96
CA TYR A 74 2.10 5.98 -23.31
C TYR A 74 1.59 4.55 -23.06
N ASP A 75 1.66 3.66 -24.06
CA ASP A 75 1.22 2.26 -23.91
C ASP A 75 2.06 1.49 -22.89
N SER A 76 3.38 1.73 -22.89
CA SER A 76 4.30 1.15 -21.91
C SER A 76 3.99 1.64 -20.48
N LEU A 77 3.64 2.92 -20.36
CA LEU A 77 3.27 3.52 -19.08
C LEU A 77 1.92 2.97 -18.58
N LEU A 78 0.91 2.83 -19.45
CA LEU A 78 -0.38 2.24 -19.06
C LEU A 78 -0.24 0.82 -18.49
N ASN A 79 0.61 0.00 -19.11
CA ASN A 79 0.91 -1.34 -18.61
C ASN A 79 1.59 -1.34 -17.23
N THR A 80 2.29 -0.25 -16.88
CA THR A 80 2.93 -0.08 -15.56
C THR A 80 1.95 0.46 -14.52
N LEU A 81 0.94 1.25 -14.94
CA LEU A 81 -0.08 1.79 -14.03
C LEU A 81 -1.10 0.75 -13.58
N VAL A 82 -1.34 -0.28 -14.39
CA VAL A 82 -2.23 -1.39 -14.06
C VAL A 82 -1.45 -2.45 -13.30
N ALA A 83 -1.90 -2.77 -12.08
CA ALA A 83 -1.21 -3.76 -11.28
C ALA A 83 -1.27 -5.16 -11.91
N SER A 84 -0.10 -5.78 -12.10
CA SER A 84 0.07 -7.07 -12.77
C SER A 84 1.12 -7.92 -12.06
N PHE A 85 0.74 -9.16 -11.74
CA PHE A 85 1.64 -10.18 -11.19
C PHE A 85 2.36 -10.98 -12.28
N SER A 86 1.98 -10.82 -13.55
CA SER A 86 2.59 -11.56 -14.67
C SER A 86 3.87 -10.88 -15.18
N ASN A 87 4.04 -9.57 -14.95
CA ASN A 87 5.16 -8.77 -15.45
C ASN A 87 6.13 -8.35 -14.32
N ILE A 88 6.40 -9.23 -13.36
CA ILE A 88 7.27 -8.91 -12.23
C ILE A 88 8.74 -9.00 -12.66
N ASN A 89 9.51 -7.95 -12.39
CA ASN A 89 10.95 -7.99 -12.59
C ASN A 89 11.62 -8.85 -11.50
N SER A 90 12.25 -9.94 -11.91
CA SER A 90 12.89 -10.91 -11.00
C SER A 90 14.16 -10.37 -10.32
N GLU A 91 14.83 -9.38 -10.91
CA GLU A 91 16.08 -8.80 -10.36
C GLU A 91 15.82 -8.05 -9.04
N ILE A 92 14.63 -7.45 -8.92
CA ILE A 92 14.27 -6.61 -7.77
C ILE A 92 13.80 -7.47 -6.58
N ILE A 93 13.35 -8.70 -6.82
CA ILE A 93 12.73 -9.58 -5.80
C ILE A 93 13.62 -9.75 -4.57
N VAL A 94 14.91 -10.03 -4.78
CA VAL A 94 15.86 -10.26 -3.68
C VAL A 94 16.02 -9.00 -2.85
N PHE A 95 16.17 -7.85 -3.50
CA PHE A 95 16.33 -6.56 -2.83
C PHE A 95 15.06 -6.17 -2.06
N SER A 96 13.88 -6.35 -2.66
CA SER A 96 12.58 -6.16 -2.00
C SER A 96 12.43 -7.04 -0.76
N LEU A 97 12.83 -8.31 -0.82
CA LEU A 97 12.74 -9.24 0.30
C LEU A 97 13.65 -8.82 1.45
N ILE A 98 14.89 -8.41 1.15
CA ILE A 98 15.83 -7.88 2.16
C ILE A 98 15.26 -6.61 2.80
N LEU A 99 14.70 -5.71 2.01
CA LEU A 99 14.12 -4.46 2.51
C LEU A 99 12.89 -4.72 3.40
N LEU A 100 11.97 -5.58 2.97
CA LEU A 100 10.81 -5.97 3.76
C LEU A 100 11.20 -6.67 5.07
N ALA A 101 12.17 -7.60 5.02
CA ALA A 101 12.69 -8.25 6.22
C ALA A 101 13.31 -7.25 7.20
N SER A 102 14.07 -6.27 6.67
CA SER A 102 14.67 -5.20 7.47
C SER A 102 13.61 -4.30 8.11
N VAL A 103 12.54 -3.96 7.38
CA VAL A 103 11.41 -3.18 7.90
C VAL A 103 10.67 -3.93 9.01
N ILE A 104 10.35 -5.21 8.80
CA ILE A 104 9.70 -6.05 9.82
C ILE A 104 10.57 -6.16 11.07
N PHE A 105 11.87 -6.39 10.90
CA PHE A 105 12.81 -6.48 12.03
C PHE A 105 12.92 -5.15 12.78
N ALA A 106 12.97 -4.02 12.07
CA ALA A 106 13.04 -2.69 12.66
C ALA A 106 11.77 -2.35 13.47
N LEU A 107 10.60 -2.80 13.02
CA LEU A 107 9.29 -2.50 13.62
C LEU A 107 8.81 -3.54 14.63
N ARG A 108 9.59 -4.58 14.92
CA ARG A 108 9.17 -5.67 15.82
C ARG A 108 8.69 -5.19 17.19
N ARG A 109 9.27 -4.10 17.72
CA ARG A 109 8.89 -3.52 19.01
C ARG A 109 7.57 -2.78 18.89
N GLU A 110 7.44 -1.96 17.85
CA GLU A 110 6.27 -1.15 17.54
C GLU A 110 5.05 -2.01 17.22
N LEU A 111 5.24 -3.15 16.54
CA LEU A 111 4.19 -4.14 16.27
C LEU A 111 3.62 -4.75 17.55
N ALA A 112 4.46 -4.99 18.57
CA ALA A 112 3.99 -5.46 19.87
C ALA A 112 3.22 -4.39 20.66
N LEU A 113 3.48 -3.12 20.38
CA LEU A 113 2.81 -1.97 21.02
C LEU A 113 1.48 -1.61 20.35
N LEU A 114 1.13 -2.21 19.20
CA LEU A 114 -0.14 -1.94 18.52
C LEU A 114 -1.35 -2.20 19.41
N ASP A 115 -1.33 -3.28 20.22
CA ASP A 115 -2.41 -3.59 21.16
C ASP A 115 -2.60 -2.43 22.17
N VAL A 116 -1.49 -1.87 22.69
CA VAL A 116 -1.52 -0.73 23.63
C VAL A 116 -2.02 0.55 22.95
N LEU A 117 -1.61 0.79 21.71
CA LEU A 117 -2.04 1.98 20.95
C LEU A 117 -3.56 2.01 20.71
N THR A 118 -4.23 0.85 20.71
CA THR A 118 -5.69 0.80 20.56
C THR A 118 -6.46 1.30 21.77
N LEU A 119 -5.84 1.38 22.96
CA LEU A 119 -6.46 1.95 24.16
C LEU A 119 -6.69 3.46 24.07
N GLY A 120 -6.09 4.12 23.07
CA GLY A 120 -6.15 5.56 22.89
C GLY A 120 -4.82 6.24 23.25
N LYS A 121 -4.67 7.50 22.79
CA LYS A 121 -3.42 8.25 22.96
C LYS A 121 -3.06 8.47 24.43
N GLU A 122 -4.04 8.85 25.26
CA GLU A 122 -3.80 9.16 26.67
C GLU A 122 -3.39 7.90 27.46
N GLN A 123 -4.10 6.80 27.27
CA GLN A 123 -3.83 5.52 27.93
C GLN A 123 -2.46 4.96 27.53
N ALA A 124 -2.09 5.05 26.25
CA ALA A 124 -0.78 4.61 25.78
C ALA A 124 0.36 5.44 26.38
N ILE A 125 0.20 6.76 26.47
CA ILE A 125 1.19 7.65 27.11
C ILE A 125 1.33 7.32 28.61
N ASN A 126 0.21 7.09 29.30
CA ASN A 126 0.22 6.71 30.72
C ASN A 126 0.91 5.36 30.98
N LEU A 127 0.92 4.45 30.00
CA LEU A 127 1.64 3.18 30.04
C LEU A 127 3.13 3.31 29.65
N GLY A 128 3.64 4.54 29.47
CA GLY A 128 5.05 4.81 29.15
C GLY A 128 5.40 4.65 27.67
N VAL A 129 4.42 4.59 26.77
CA VAL A 129 4.65 4.50 25.33
C VAL A 129 4.75 5.89 24.71
N ASP A 130 5.85 6.15 24.01
CA ASP A 130 5.99 7.33 23.16
C ASP A 130 5.05 7.24 21.93
N TYR A 131 3.77 7.60 22.12
CA TYR A 131 2.71 7.44 21.11
C TYR A 131 3.08 8.06 19.75
N ASP A 132 3.49 9.34 19.75
CA ASP A 132 3.77 10.09 18.52
C ASP A 132 5.00 9.51 17.77
N ARG A 133 5.99 9.00 18.50
CA ARG A 133 7.18 8.36 17.91
C ARG A 133 6.84 6.99 17.33
N CYS A 134 6.02 6.20 18.02
CA CYS A 134 5.57 4.89 17.57
C CYS A 134 4.72 5.01 16.31
N ILE A 135 3.72 5.90 16.30
CA ILE A 135 2.88 6.12 15.11
C ILE A 135 3.72 6.56 13.92
N ARG A 136 4.65 7.51 14.09
CA ARG A 136 5.51 7.93 12.98
C ARG A 136 6.33 6.78 12.41
N ARG A 137 6.92 5.93 13.26
CA ARG A 137 7.68 4.74 12.81
C ARG A 137 6.80 3.73 12.09
N LEU A 138 5.61 3.43 12.63
CA LEU A 138 4.65 2.53 12.01
C LEU A 138 4.22 3.04 10.63
N LEU A 139 3.93 4.34 10.50
CA LEU A 139 3.58 4.95 9.22
C LEU A 139 4.72 4.83 8.21
N LEU A 140 5.97 5.11 8.60
CA LEU A 140 7.14 4.90 7.75
C LEU A 140 7.26 3.45 7.29
N GLY A 141 7.07 2.52 8.21
CA GLY A 141 7.05 1.09 7.92
C GLY A 141 6.01 0.71 6.87
N VAL A 142 4.77 1.13 7.09
CA VAL A 142 3.66 0.89 6.17
C VAL A 142 3.92 1.54 4.82
N THR A 143 4.43 2.76 4.77
CA THR A 143 4.81 3.42 3.52
C THR A 143 5.85 2.62 2.76
N LEU A 144 6.92 2.15 3.43
CA LEU A 144 7.96 1.36 2.76
C LEU A 144 7.39 0.04 2.23
N CYS A 145 6.57 -0.67 3.02
CA CYS A 145 5.90 -1.88 2.55
C CYS A 145 5.01 -1.62 1.32
N ILE A 146 4.23 -0.53 1.32
CA ILE A 146 3.38 -0.14 0.19
C ILE A 146 4.22 0.26 -1.02
N ALA A 147 5.33 0.99 -0.82
CA ALA A 147 6.23 1.41 -1.90
C ALA A 147 6.84 0.19 -2.59
N VAL A 148 7.34 -0.80 -1.82
CA VAL A 148 7.83 -2.06 -2.37
C VAL A 148 6.75 -2.80 -3.15
N ALA A 149 5.56 -2.98 -2.56
CA ALA A 149 4.46 -3.69 -3.22
C ALA A 149 4.02 -3.00 -4.52
N THR A 150 3.92 -1.66 -4.50
CA THR A 150 3.50 -0.86 -5.65
C THR A 150 4.56 -0.83 -6.74
N ALA A 151 5.84 -0.76 -6.39
CA ALA A 151 6.92 -0.77 -7.37
C ALA A 151 7.10 -2.15 -8.03
N MET A 152 6.79 -3.24 -7.32
CA MET A 152 6.91 -4.60 -7.87
C MET A 152 5.73 -5.02 -8.73
N VAL A 153 4.51 -4.70 -8.30
CA VAL A 153 3.28 -5.24 -8.90
C VAL A 153 2.41 -4.15 -9.49
N GLY A 154 2.54 -2.91 -9.03
CA GLY A 154 1.64 -1.80 -9.32
C GLY A 154 0.63 -1.54 -8.20
N PRO A 155 -0.13 -0.43 -8.27
CA PRO A 155 -1.05 -0.01 -7.22
C PRO A 155 -2.30 -0.91 -7.16
N ILE A 156 -2.62 -1.47 -5.98
CA ILE A 156 -3.82 -2.28 -5.76
C ILE A 156 -4.71 -1.62 -4.70
N SER A 157 -5.95 -1.30 -5.08
CA SER A 157 -6.95 -0.71 -4.18
C SER A 157 -7.74 -1.78 -3.42
N PHE A 158 -8.26 -1.42 -2.24
CA PHE A 158 -9.15 -2.22 -1.37
C PHE A 158 -8.60 -3.52 -0.77
N LEU A 159 -7.59 -4.15 -1.38
CA LEU A 159 -7.03 -5.43 -0.96
C LEU A 159 -6.73 -5.47 0.55
N GLY A 160 -6.00 -4.47 1.05
CA GLY A 160 -5.65 -4.39 2.48
C GLY A 160 -6.86 -4.28 3.41
N LEU A 161 -7.91 -3.54 3.01
CA LEU A 161 -9.14 -3.40 3.79
C LEU A 161 -9.93 -4.71 3.83
N ILE A 162 -10.07 -5.38 2.67
CA ILE A 162 -10.80 -6.66 2.55
C ILE A 162 -10.13 -7.70 3.43
N ILE A 163 -8.81 -7.87 3.27
CA ILE A 163 -8.04 -8.90 3.97
C ILE A 163 -8.00 -8.63 5.48
N ALA A 164 -7.78 -7.38 5.90
CA ALA A 164 -7.75 -7.06 7.33
C ALA A 164 -9.10 -7.33 8.00
N ASN A 165 -10.21 -7.01 7.30
CA ASN A 165 -11.55 -7.28 7.81
C ASN A 165 -11.89 -8.78 7.80
N LEU A 166 -11.48 -9.51 6.76
CA LEU A 166 -11.64 -10.95 6.66
C LEU A 166 -10.85 -11.66 7.76
N SER A 167 -9.59 -11.27 7.98
CA SER A 167 -8.74 -11.79 9.05
C SER A 167 -9.38 -11.59 10.42
N ARG A 168 -9.93 -10.40 10.68
CA ARG A 168 -10.64 -10.10 11.93
C ARG A 168 -11.89 -10.97 12.12
N GLN A 169 -12.66 -11.20 11.05
CA GLN A 169 -13.87 -12.03 11.11
C GLN A 169 -13.56 -13.53 11.30
N LEU A 170 -12.52 -14.04 10.64
CA LEU A 170 -12.17 -15.45 10.67
C LEU A 170 -11.39 -15.85 11.92
N LEU A 171 -10.38 -15.07 12.31
CA LEU A 171 -9.56 -15.38 13.49
C LEU A 171 -10.29 -15.06 14.79
N LYS A 172 -11.25 -14.13 14.78
CA LYS A 172 -11.99 -13.68 15.98
C LYS A 172 -11.10 -13.27 17.15
N THR A 173 -9.89 -12.78 16.87
CA THR A 173 -8.94 -12.30 17.88
C THR A 173 -8.72 -10.80 17.74
N PHE A 174 -8.33 -10.17 18.85
CA PHE A 174 -7.97 -8.74 18.91
C PHE A 174 -6.45 -8.51 18.99
N ARG A 175 -5.66 -9.59 19.06
CA ARG A 175 -4.19 -9.51 19.16
C ARG A 175 -3.60 -9.13 17.80
N HIS A 176 -2.97 -7.97 17.72
CA HIS A 176 -2.46 -7.43 16.44
C HIS A 176 -1.41 -8.34 15.81
N THR A 177 -0.56 -9.02 16.59
CA THR A 177 0.43 -9.96 16.04
C THR A 177 -0.22 -11.09 15.22
N GLN A 178 -1.34 -11.64 15.72
CA GLN A 178 -2.08 -12.70 15.02
C GLN A 178 -2.85 -12.15 13.84
N LEU A 179 -3.45 -10.97 13.97
CA LEU A 179 -4.18 -10.31 12.89
C LEU A 179 -3.27 -9.91 11.73
N VAL A 180 -2.07 -9.41 11.99
CA VAL A 180 -1.09 -9.05 10.96
C VAL A 180 -0.64 -10.29 10.19
N LEU A 181 -0.25 -11.35 10.91
CA LEU A 181 0.16 -12.61 10.28
C LEU A 181 -1.00 -13.26 9.51
N GLY A 182 -2.19 -13.28 10.11
CA GLY A 182 -3.40 -13.79 9.47
C GLY A 182 -3.76 -13.01 8.21
N SER A 183 -3.67 -11.68 8.25
CA SER A 183 -3.90 -10.84 7.08
C SER A 183 -2.88 -11.14 5.98
N ALA A 184 -1.59 -11.28 6.30
CA ALA A 184 -0.59 -11.65 5.30
C ALA A 184 -0.90 -13.01 4.63
N LEU A 185 -1.29 -14.02 5.41
CA LEU A 185 -1.64 -15.35 4.90
C LEU A 185 -2.93 -15.35 4.08
N PHE A 186 -4.00 -14.72 4.56
CA PHE A 186 -5.23 -14.58 3.79
C PHE A 186 -5.00 -13.80 2.49
N GLY A 187 -4.15 -12.78 2.53
CA GLY A 187 -3.74 -12.05 1.33
C GLY A 187 -3.03 -12.93 0.32
N MET A 188 -2.08 -13.76 0.77
CA MET A 188 -1.39 -14.72 -0.09
C MET A 188 -2.39 -15.69 -0.74
N ILE A 189 -3.31 -16.26 0.04
CA ILE A 189 -4.32 -17.19 -0.47
C ILE A 189 -5.23 -16.53 -1.51
N VAL A 190 -5.73 -15.32 -1.23
CA VAL A 190 -6.62 -14.57 -2.14
C VAL A 190 -5.89 -14.19 -3.42
N LEU A 191 -4.64 -13.73 -3.32
CA LEU A 191 -3.83 -13.34 -4.49
C LEU A 191 -3.46 -14.55 -5.36
N VAL A 192 -2.95 -15.62 -4.75
CA VAL A 192 -2.58 -16.85 -5.49
C VAL A 192 -3.83 -17.50 -6.09
N GLY A 193 -4.91 -17.62 -5.32
CA GLY A 193 -6.18 -18.16 -5.82
C GLY A 193 -6.77 -17.30 -6.96
N GLY A 194 -6.75 -15.98 -6.80
CA GLY A 194 -7.19 -15.06 -7.84
C GLY A 194 -6.35 -15.13 -9.11
N GLN A 195 -5.02 -15.24 -8.97
CA GLN A 195 -4.10 -15.39 -10.10
C GLN A 195 -4.34 -16.72 -10.84
N LEU A 196 -4.54 -17.83 -10.12
CA LEU A 196 -4.84 -19.13 -10.73
C LEU A 196 -6.13 -19.10 -11.56
N ILE A 197 -7.18 -18.41 -11.07
CA ILE A 197 -8.44 -18.24 -11.80
C ILE A 197 -8.22 -17.41 -13.07
N VAL A 198 -7.48 -16.31 -12.97
CA VAL A 198 -7.16 -15.45 -14.13
C VAL A 198 -6.37 -16.20 -15.20
N GLU A 199 -5.42 -17.03 -14.77
CA GLU A 199 -4.60 -17.86 -15.66
C GLU A 199 -5.42 -18.95 -16.34
N HIS A 200 -6.16 -19.77 -15.59
CA HIS A 200 -6.82 -20.95 -16.13
C HIS A 200 -8.17 -20.66 -16.81
N VAL A 201 -8.93 -19.67 -16.32
CA VAL A 201 -10.28 -19.39 -16.82
C VAL A 201 -10.27 -18.26 -17.84
N TYR A 202 -9.49 -17.22 -17.59
CA TYR A 202 -9.49 -15.99 -18.40
C TYR A 202 -8.27 -15.85 -19.32
N SER A 203 -7.32 -16.80 -19.30
CA SER A 203 -6.12 -16.80 -20.15
C SER A 203 -5.37 -15.45 -20.14
N TYR A 204 -5.24 -14.84 -18.95
CA TYR A 204 -4.60 -13.53 -18.73
C TYR A 204 -5.27 -12.32 -19.43
N SER A 205 -6.50 -12.45 -19.92
CA SER A 205 -7.21 -11.34 -20.57
C SER A 205 -7.49 -10.17 -19.62
N VAL A 206 -7.64 -10.43 -18.32
CA VAL A 206 -7.95 -9.43 -17.30
C VAL A 206 -7.05 -9.62 -16.08
N PRO A 207 -6.32 -8.58 -15.62
CA PRO A 207 -5.48 -8.67 -14.43
C PRO A 207 -6.29 -8.95 -13.16
N VAL A 208 -5.71 -9.73 -12.23
CA VAL A 208 -6.33 -10.05 -10.92
C VAL A 208 -6.70 -8.78 -10.12
N SER A 209 -5.96 -7.69 -10.29
CA SER A 209 -6.18 -6.40 -9.64
C SER A 209 -7.54 -5.78 -9.96
N VAL A 210 -8.08 -6.03 -11.16
CA VAL A 210 -9.42 -5.56 -11.58
C VAL A 210 -10.50 -6.24 -10.75
N PHE A 211 -10.43 -7.58 -10.61
CA PHE A 211 -11.36 -8.34 -9.79
C PHE A 211 -11.32 -7.93 -8.32
N ILE A 212 -10.12 -7.71 -7.78
CA ILE A 212 -9.93 -7.24 -6.41
C ILE A 212 -10.56 -5.85 -6.22
N THR A 213 -10.37 -4.95 -7.18
CA THR A 213 -10.88 -3.57 -7.08
C THR A 213 -12.41 -3.54 -7.18
N VAL A 214 -12.99 -4.27 -8.13
CA VAL A 214 -14.45 -4.35 -8.32
C VAL A 214 -15.11 -5.07 -7.13
N GLY A 215 -14.61 -6.25 -6.76
CA GLY A 215 -15.13 -7.02 -5.63
C GLY A 215 -14.96 -6.27 -4.30
N GLY A 216 -13.81 -5.63 -4.11
CA GLY A 216 -13.53 -4.79 -2.95
C GLY A 216 -14.43 -3.56 -2.85
N GLY A 217 -14.68 -2.88 -3.96
CA GLY A 217 -15.61 -1.75 -4.04
C GLY A 217 -17.02 -2.16 -3.67
N LEU A 218 -17.54 -3.25 -4.25
CA LEU A 218 -18.86 -3.80 -3.93
C LEU A 218 -18.97 -4.21 -2.45
N TYR A 219 -17.95 -4.89 -1.93
CA TYR A 219 -17.88 -5.30 -0.53
C TYR A 219 -17.89 -4.11 0.42
N PHE A 220 -17.10 -3.08 0.13
CA PHE A 220 -17.02 -1.88 0.96
C PHE A 220 -18.34 -1.10 0.93
N LEU A 221 -18.97 -0.99 -0.25
CA LEU A 221 -20.26 -0.34 -0.40
C LEU A 221 -21.36 -1.09 0.36
N TYR A 222 -21.38 -2.42 0.27
CA TYR A 222 -22.26 -3.27 1.08
C TYR A 222 -22.05 -3.01 2.58
N LEU A 223 -20.80 -3.04 3.06
CA LEU A 223 -20.49 -2.80 4.47
C LEU A 223 -20.99 -1.43 4.95
N LEU A 224 -20.80 -0.39 4.14
CA LEU A 224 -21.22 0.99 4.46
C LEU A 224 -22.74 1.11 4.54
N LEU A 225 -23.47 0.48 3.61
CA LEU A 225 -24.93 0.48 3.62
C LEU A 225 -25.52 -0.36 4.76
N THR A 226 -24.90 -1.50 5.07
CA THR A 226 -25.41 -2.42 6.10
C THR A 226 -25.06 -1.97 7.52
N ARG A 227 -23.90 -1.35 7.75
CA ARG A 227 -23.50 -0.85 9.09
C ARG A 227 -24.13 0.49 9.48
N LYS A 228 -25.11 0.99 8.73
CA LYS A 228 -25.91 2.17 9.08
C LYS A 228 -26.94 1.93 10.21
N LYS A 229 -26.68 0.97 11.08
CA LYS A 229 -27.37 0.72 12.36
C LYS A 229 -26.31 0.44 13.43
N VAL A 230 -25.89 1.47 14.16
CA VAL A 230 -26.12 1.71 15.60
C VAL A 230 -25.84 3.18 15.86
#